data_AF-A0A3N5WSW3-F1
#
_entry.id   AF-A0A3N5WSW3-F1
#
_cell.length_a   1.000
_cell.length_b   1.000
_cell.length_c   1.000
_cell.angle_alpha   90.00
_cell.angle_beta   90.00
_cell.angle_gamma   90.00
#
_symmetry.space_group_name_H-M   'P 1'
#
loop_
_entity.id
_entity.type
_entity.pdbx_description
1 polymer ?
#
loop_
_entity_poly.entity_id
_entity_poly.type
_entity_poly.pdbx_seq_one_letter_code
_entity_poly.pdbx_strand_id
1 'polypeptide(L)'
;MTLRHAPIAEDNFDYYGKDLLSNFNSLPTWKYATPHNIQRKTHQNAACSNCHGNDDLFLTADKVKPEELEANQPVIVPAAPPAVSGQ
;
A
#
# COMPACT_ATOMS: atom_id res chain seq x y z
N MET A 1 -0.43 -8.12 4.99
CA MET A 1 -0.68 -8.34 3.56
C MET A 1 0.18 -7.36 2.78
N THR A 2 0.77 -7.73 1.64
CA THR A 2 1.61 -6.81 0.86
C THR A 2 0.78 -5.94 -0.09
N LEU A 3 1.19 -4.69 -0.28
CA LEU A 3 0.64 -3.77 -1.26
C LEU A 3 1.65 -3.50 -2.37
N ARG A 4 1.17 -3.22 -3.57
CA ARG A 4 1.96 -2.74 -4.70
C ARG A 4 1.29 -1.54 -5.32
N HIS A 5 2.06 -0.48 -5.57
CA HIS A 5 1.60 0.67 -6.33
C HIS A 5 1.34 0.25 -7.78
N ALA A 6 0.15 0.56 -8.30
CA ALA A 6 -0.15 0.46 -9.71
C ALA A 6 0.38 1.72 -10.42
N PRO A 7 1.10 1.60 -11.54
CA PRO A 7 1.62 2.76 -12.27
C PRO A 7 0.48 3.48 -13.02
N ILE A 8 -0.32 4.24 -12.27
CA ILE A 8 -1.46 5.03 -12.75
C ILE A 8 -1.35 6.46 -12.20
N ALA A 9 -1.74 7.43 -13.01
CA ALA A 9 -1.92 8.84 -12.68
C ALA A 9 -3.21 9.35 -13.36
N GLU A 10 -3.70 10.50 -12.92
CA GLU A 10 -4.93 11.12 -13.43
C GLU A 10 -4.87 11.39 -14.95
N ASP A 11 -3.68 11.71 -15.46
CA ASP A 11 -3.40 12.11 -16.84
C ASP A 11 -3.01 10.95 -17.77
N ASN A 12 -2.97 9.71 -17.27
CA ASN A 12 -2.52 8.52 -18.03
C ASN A 12 -3.19 8.38 -19.40
N PHE A 13 -4.44 8.86 -19.55
CA PHE A 13 -5.25 8.72 -20.76
C PHE A 13 -5.47 10.01 -21.54
N ASP A 14 -4.89 11.14 -21.13
CA ASP A 14 -5.12 12.45 -21.76
C ASP A 14 -4.74 12.46 -23.25
N TYR A 15 -3.72 11.69 -23.62
CA TYR A 15 -3.32 11.52 -25.02
C TYR A 15 -4.41 10.85 -25.89
N TYR A 16 -5.21 9.96 -25.30
CA TYR A 16 -6.18 9.13 -26.03
C TYR A 16 -7.58 9.75 -26.11
N GLY A 17 -7.86 10.77 -25.29
CA GLY A 17 -9.15 11.44 -25.29
C GLY A 17 -9.38 12.25 -24.03
N LYS A 18 -10.41 13.08 -24.05
CA LYS A 18 -10.81 13.87 -22.87
C LYS A 18 -11.63 12.99 -21.93
N ASP A 19 -11.37 13.14 -20.63
CA ASP A 19 -12.21 12.60 -19.55
C ASP A 19 -12.35 11.05 -19.55
N LEU A 20 -11.33 10.34 -20.05
CA LEU A 20 -11.32 8.88 -20.10
C LEU A 20 -11.11 8.22 -18.73
N LEU A 21 -10.57 8.96 -17.75
CA LEU A 21 -10.37 8.54 -16.36
C LEU A 21 -11.15 9.46 -15.40
N SER A 22 -12.42 9.70 -15.71
CA SER A 22 -13.29 10.66 -15.02
C SER A 22 -13.53 10.40 -13.52
N ASN A 23 -13.15 9.22 -13.02
CA ASN A 23 -13.32 8.84 -11.62
C ASN A 23 -12.06 8.13 -11.08
N PHE A 24 -10.93 8.83 -11.11
CA PHE A 24 -9.63 8.35 -10.61
C PHE A 24 -9.71 7.82 -9.16
N ASN A 25 -10.43 8.53 -8.29
CA ASN A 25 -10.55 8.20 -6.87
C ASN A 25 -11.47 7.01 -6.57
N SER A 26 -12.11 6.41 -7.58
CA SER A 26 -13.01 5.26 -7.38
C SER A 26 -12.31 4.02 -6.83
N LEU A 27 -11.00 3.88 -7.06
CA LEU A 27 -10.22 2.73 -6.63
C LEU A 27 -8.82 3.13 -6.17
N PRO A 28 -8.25 2.48 -5.14
CA PRO A 28 -6.89 2.77 -4.66
C PRO A 28 -5.81 2.58 -5.74
N THR A 29 -4.77 3.41 -5.77
CA THR A 29 -3.59 3.18 -6.63
C THR A 29 -2.68 2.11 -6.03
N TRP A 30 -2.69 1.93 -4.71
CA TRP A 30 -2.04 0.83 -4.02
C TRP A 30 -2.97 -0.39 -3.94
N LYS A 31 -2.56 -1.48 -4.58
CA LYS A 31 -3.37 -2.71 -4.69
C LYS A 31 -2.82 -3.81 -3.81
N TYR A 32 -3.73 -4.65 -3.33
CA TYR A 32 -3.39 -5.94 -2.74
C TYR A 32 -2.48 -6.73 -3.69
N ALA A 33 -1.31 -7.12 -3.20
CA ALA A 33 -0.39 -8.00 -3.90
C ALA A 33 -0.33 -9.32 -3.15
N THR A 34 -0.75 -10.42 -3.79
CA THR A 34 -0.59 -11.76 -3.20
C THR A 34 0.91 -12.02 -3.01
N PRO A 35 1.35 -12.44 -1.81
CA PRO A 35 2.73 -12.85 -1.61
C PRO A 35 3.02 -14.11 -2.44
N HIS A 36 4.04 -14.06 -3.29
CA HIS A 36 4.49 -15.19 -4.11
C HIS A 36 5.72 -15.84 -3.49
N ASN A 37 5.55 -16.51 -2.35
CA ASN A 37 6.64 -17.24 -1.69
C ASN A 37 6.19 -18.66 -1.30
N ILE A 38 6.98 -19.67 -1.66
CA ILE A 38 6.78 -21.07 -1.27
C ILE A 38 7.37 -21.39 0.12
N GLN A 39 8.15 -20.48 0.70
CA GLN A 39 8.81 -20.69 1.98
C GLN A 39 7.82 -20.55 3.14
N ARG A 40 7.70 -21.62 3.94
CA ARG A 40 6.91 -21.60 5.19
C ARG A 40 7.50 -20.67 6.24
N LYS A 41 8.83 -20.57 6.32
CA LYS A 41 9.56 -19.70 7.25
C LYS A 41 10.38 -18.70 6.44
N THR A 42 10.18 -17.43 6.70
CA THR A 42 10.86 -16.29 6.07
C THR A 42 11.44 -15.41 7.18
N HIS A 43 12.32 -14.48 6.82
CA HIS A 43 12.75 -13.46 7.77
C HIS A 43 11.53 -12.72 8.37
N GLN A 44 10.60 -12.27 7.54
CA GLN A 44 9.42 -11.51 8.01
C GLN A 44 8.51 -12.27 8.98
N ASN A 45 8.34 -13.58 8.85
CA ASN A 45 7.47 -14.35 9.76
C ASN A 45 8.23 -15.11 10.87
N ALA A 46 9.55 -14.91 10.99
CA ALA A 46 10.37 -15.56 12.01
C ALA A 46 10.12 -15.01 13.43
N ALA A 47 9.71 -13.75 13.56
CA ALA A 47 9.36 -13.10 14.83
C ALA A 47 8.30 -12.03 14.60
N CYS A 48 7.44 -11.73 15.59
CA CYS A 48 6.39 -10.73 15.41
C CYS A 48 6.95 -9.32 15.25
N SER A 49 8.09 -9.03 15.89
CA SER A 49 8.80 -7.74 15.78
C SER A 49 9.33 -7.46 14.38
N ASN A 50 9.39 -8.46 13.50
CA ASN A 50 9.82 -8.25 12.12
C ASN A 50 8.76 -7.52 11.28
N CYS A 51 7.52 -7.38 11.80
CA CYS A 51 6.49 -6.52 11.26
C CYS A 51 6.01 -5.48 12.29
N HIS A 52 5.75 -5.89 13.53
CA HIS A 52 5.19 -5.01 14.57
C HIS A 52 6.21 -3.98 15.08
N GLY A 53 5.76 -2.74 15.26
CA GLY A 53 6.61 -1.63 15.70
C GLY A 53 7.57 -1.09 14.63
N ASN A 54 7.38 -1.48 13.37
CA ASN A 54 8.20 -1.02 12.25
C ASN A 54 7.35 -0.31 11.19
N ASP A 55 7.25 1.01 11.30
CA ASP A 55 6.47 1.86 10.38
C ASP A 55 6.99 1.78 8.94
N ASP A 56 8.27 1.47 8.72
CA ASP A 56 8.87 1.41 7.38
C ASP A 56 8.16 0.39 6.47
N LEU A 57 7.55 -0.65 7.05
CA LEU A 57 6.86 -1.72 6.32
C LEU A 57 5.41 -1.44 5.97
N PHE A 58 4.81 -0.36 6.49
CA PHE A 58 3.40 -0.04 6.30
C PHE A 58 3.21 1.18 5.41
N LEU A 59 2.09 1.21 4.68
CA LEU A 59 1.72 2.37 3.86
C LEU A 59 1.09 3.44 4.75
N THR A 60 1.92 4.38 5.20
CA THR A 60 1.51 5.57 5.92
C THR A 60 1.25 6.72 4.94
N ALA A 61 0.52 7.75 5.38
CA ALA A 61 0.09 8.84 4.51
C ALA A 61 1.27 9.59 3.85
N ASP A 62 2.41 9.72 4.55
CA ASP A 62 3.63 10.35 4.05
C ASP A 62 4.33 9.57 2.92
N LYS A 63 3.95 8.31 2.69
CA LYS A 63 4.46 7.45 1.62
C LYS A 63 3.57 7.42 0.38
N VAL A 64 2.46 8.16 0.41
CA VAL A 64 1.51 8.28 -0.71
C VAL A 64 1.64 9.67 -1.30
N LYS A 65 1.63 9.76 -2.64
CA LYS A 65 1.67 11.05 -3.31
C LYS A 65 0.41 11.87 -2.97
N PRO A 66 0.50 13.20 -2.80
CA PRO A 66 -0.64 14.03 -2.40
C PRO A 66 -1.91 13.82 -3.23
N GLU A 67 -1.75 13.73 -4.56
CA GLU A 67 -2.83 13.51 -5.53
C GLU A 67 -3.49 12.13 -5.42
N GLU A 68 -2.82 11.15 -4.81
CA GLU A 68 -3.35 9.79 -4.65
C GLU A 68 -3.94 9.55 -3.25
N LEU A 69 -3.88 10.52 -2.33
CA LEU A 69 -4.30 10.34 -0.94
C LEU A 69 -5.78 9.99 -0.81
N GLU A 70 -6.66 10.66 -1.57
CA GLU A 70 -8.10 10.41 -1.53
C GLU A 70 -8.43 8.98 -1.96
N ALA A 71 -7.89 8.56 -3.11
CA ALA A 71 -8.07 7.21 -3.65
C ALA A 71 -7.60 6.10 -2.67
N ASN A 72 -6.54 6.36 -1.90
CA ASN A 72 -5.89 5.35 -1.05
C ASN A 72 -6.31 5.38 0.42
N GLN A 73 -7.23 6.26 0.85
CA GLN A 73 -7.74 6.28 2.24
C GLN A 73 -8.08 4.88 2.80
N PRO A 74 -8.70 3.94 2.04
CA PRO A 74 -9.05 2.63 2.58
C PRO A 74 -7.86 1.70 2.89
N VAL A 75 -6.65 2.01 2.42
CA VAL A 75 -5.46 1.14 2.54
C VAL A 75 -4.27 1.82 3.24
N ILE A 76 -4.40 3.10 3.60
CA ILE A 76 -3.43 3.82 4.42
C ILE A 76 -3.67 3.50 5.89
N VAL A 77 -2.58 3.30 6.65
CA VAL A 77 -2.63 3.14 8.12
C VAL A 77 -1.87 4.28 8.81
N PRO A 78 -2.27 4.67 10.03
CA PRO A 78 -1.60 5.77 10.74
C PRO A 78 -0.19 5.40 11.22
N ALA A 79 0.04 4.13 11.56
CA ALA A 79 1.32 3.58 12.01
C ALA A 79 1.29 2.05 11.91
N ALA A 80 2.44 1.41 12.08
CA ALA A 80 2.54 -0.02 12.28
C ALA A 80 1.76 -0.45 13.54
N PRO A 81 1.24 -1.68 13.57
CA PRO A 81 0.71 -2.27 14.79
C PRO A 81 1.76 -2.21 15.91
N PRO A 82 1.34 -1.96 17.16
CA PRO A 82 2.26 -1.83 18.28
C PRO A 82 3.10 -3.10 18.47
N ALA A 83 4.30 -2.90 19.01
CA ALA A 83 5.19 -4.00 19.37
C ALA A 83 4.48 -5.00 20.30
N VAL A 84 4.73 -6.28 20.07
CA VAL A 84 4.13 -7.35 20.88
C VAL A 84 5.00 -7.57 22.11
N SER A 85 4.47 -7.32 23.31
CA SER A 85 5.17 -7.57 24.57
C SER A 85 5.24 -9.07 24.88
N GLY A 86 6.43 -9.58 25.22
CA GLY A 86 6.63 -10.96 25.71
C GLY A 86 7.25 -11.96 24.73
N GLN A 87 8.01 -11.49 23.74
CA GLN A 87 8.94 -12.30 22.94
C GLN A 87 10.37 -12.15 23.43
#